data_AF-A0A952TX15-F1
#
_entry.id   AF-A0A952TX15-F1
#
_cell.length_a   1.000
_cell.length_b   1.000
_cell.length_c   1.000
_cell.angle_alpha   90.00
_cell.angle_beta   90.00
_cell.angle_gamma   90.00
#
_symmetry.space_group_name_H-M   'P 1'
#
loop_
_entity.id
_entity.type
_entity.pdbx_description
1 polymer ?
#
loop_
_entity_poly.entity_id
_entity_poly.type
_entity_poly.pdbx_seq_one_letter_code
_entity_poly.pdbx_strand_id
1 'polypeptide(L)' 'MLTKKQAADKLGVSTRTIERYEANGIIRPVKLLLRSNGNYTKRYKEKELLKILEGN' A
#
# COMPACT_ATOMS: atom_id res chain seq x y z
N MET A 1 9.76 -0.52 3.24
CA MET A 1 8.50 -0.49 2.46
C MET A 1 7.55 -1.54 3.03
N LEU A 2 6.29 -1.19 3.23
CA LEU A 2 5.28 -1.99 3.92
C LEU A 2 4.56 -2.92 2.95
N THR A 3 4.10 -4.07 3.43
CA THR A 3 3.17 -4.94 2.67
C THR A 3 1.74 -4.37 2.71
N LYS A 4 0.82 -4.89 1.88
CA LYS A 4 -0.61 -4.53 1.94
C LYS A 4 -1.18 -4.68 3.36
N LYS A 5 -0.85 -5.77 4.05
CA LYS A 5 -1.32 -6.02 5.42
C LYS A 5 -0.75 -4.99 6.42
N GLN A 6 0.55 -4.71 6.34
CA GLN A 6 1.16 -3.70 7.22
C GLN A 6 0.64 -2.29 6.93
N ALA A 7 0.36 -1.96 5.67
CA ALA A 7 -0.23 -0.68 5.30
C ALA A 7 -1.66 -0.53 5.85
N ALA A 8 -2.45 -1.60 5.79
CA ALA A 8 -3.78 -1.67 6.38
C ALA A 8 -3.73 -1.45 7.89
N ASP A 9 -2.82 -2.14 8.58
CA ASP A 9 -2.59 -2.03 10.02
C ASP A 9 -2.18 -0.61 10.44
N LYS A 10 -1.23 0.00 9.71
CA LYS A 10 -0.78 1.39 9.92
C LYS A 10 -1.89 2.43 9.78
N LEU A 11 -2.82 2.19 8.86
CA LEU A 11 -3.95 3.08 8.61
C LEU A 11 -5.17 2.73 9.49
N GLY A 12 -5.11 1.65 10.28
CA GLY A 12 -6.26 1.18 11.06
C GLY A 12 -7.45 0.74 10.20
N VAL A 13 -7.21 0.37 8.93
CA VAL A 13 -8.27 -0.01 7.97
C VAL A 13 -8.11 -1.45 7.52
N SER A 14 -9.14 -2.02 6.89
CA SER A 14 -9.05 -3.34 6.28
C SER A 14 -8.21 -3.32 5.00
N THR A 15 -7.63 -4.46 4.64
CA THR A 15 -6.89 -4.65 3.36
C THR A 15 -7.74 -4.35 2.13
N ARG A 16 -9.06 -4.55 2.21
CA ARG A 16 -10.03 -4.19 1.16
C ARG A 16 -10.17 -2.67 0.97
N THR A 17 -10.01 -1.90 2.05
CA THR A 17 -9.99 -0.43 1.99
C THR A 17 -8.72 0.05 1.30
N ILE A 18 -7.57 -0.59 1.58
CA ILE A 18 -6.32 -0.33 0.86
C ILE A 18 -6.51 -0.57 -0.65
N GLU A 19 -7.20 -1.63 -1.05
CA GLU A 19 -7.51 -1.89 -2.47
C GLU A 19 -8.38 -0.80 -3.10
N ARG A 20 -9.37 -0.29 -2.37
CA ARG A 20 -10.16 0.86 -2.83
C ARG A 20 -9.31 2.11 -2.96
N TYR A 21 -8.40 2.37 -2.02
CA TYR A 21 -7.48 3.51 -2.11
C TYR A 21 -6.54 3.38 -3.31
N GLU A 22 -6.07 2.17 -3.62
CA GLU A 22 -5.32 1.91 -4.85
C GLU A 22 -6.17 2.20 -6.09
N ALA A 23 -7.41 1.69 -6.13
CA ALA A 23 -8.33 1.85 -7.26
C ALA A 23 -8.73 3.31 -7.50
N ASN A 24 -8.91 4.08 -6.43
CA ASN A 24 -9.22 5.51 -6.46
C ASN A 24 -7.97 6.38 -6.66
N GLY A 25 -6.77 5.80 -6.73
CA GLY A 25 -5.52 6.54 -6.94
C GLY A 25 -5.02 7.32 -5.72
N ILE A 26 -5.62 7.12 -4.54
CA ILE A 26 -5.24 7.77 -3.27
C ILE A 26 -3.85 7.28 -2.83
N ILE A 27 -3.57 5.98 -3.02
CA ILE A 27 -2.26 5.39 -2.74
C ILE A 27 -1.67 4.73 -3.97
N ARG A 28 -0.34 4.85 -4.11
CA ARG A 28 0.40 4.20 -5.18
C ARG A 28 1.37 3.17 -4.63
N PRO A 29 1.11 1.86 -4.82
CA PRO A 29 2.07 0.83 -4.47
C PRO A 29 3.26 0.86 -5.42
N VAL A 30 4.44 0.61 -4.88
CA VAL A 30 5.65 0.26 -5.63
C VAL A 30 5.55 -1.22 -5.99
N LYS A 31 5.58 -1.54 -7.28
CA LYS A 31 5.71 -2.92 -7.77
C LYS A 31 7.19 -3.33 -7.71
N LEU A 32 7.51 -4.32 -6.89
CA LEU A 32 8.85 -4.91 -6.84
C LEU A 32 8.83 -6.28 -7.50
N LEU A 33 9.79 -6.53 -8.40
CA LEU A 33 10.04 -7.86 -8.96
C LEU A 33 10.54 -8.80 -7.87
N LEU A 34 9.84 -9.91 -7.67
CA LEU A 34 10.34 -11.04 -6.90
C LEU A 34 11.33 -11.80 -7.79
N ARG A 35 12.60 -11.76 -7.42
CA ARG A 35 13.72 -12.33 -8.19
C ARG A 35 13.59 -13.83 -8.49
N SER A 36 12.69 -14.54 -7.81
CA SER A 36 12.56 -16.00 -7.95
C SER A 36 11.64 -16.46 -9.09
N ASN A 37 10.53 -15.77 -9.39
CA ASN A 37 9.49 -16.32 -10.29
C ASN A 37 8.92 -15.32 -11.32
N GLY A 38 9.50 -14.13 -11.49
CA GLY A 38 8.91 -13.08 -12.34
C GLY A 38 7.60 -12.49 -11.80
N ASN A 39 7.17 -12.90 -10.60
CA ASN A 39 6.03 -12.34 -9.91
C ASN A 39 6.34 -10.95 -9.35
N TYR A 40 5.34 -10.09 -9.30
CA TYR A 40 5.47 -8.76 -8.70
C TYR A 40 4.80 -8.74 -7.32
N THR A 41 5.46 -8.14 -6.34
CA THR A 41 4.84 -7.82 -5.05
C THR A 41 4.58 -6.32 -4.95
N LYS A 42 3.41 -5.97 -4.40
CA LYS A 42 3.03 -4.58 -4.14
C LYS A 42 3.53 -4.17 -2.75
N ARG A 43 4.32 -3.09 -2.71
CA ARG A 43 4.86 -2.52 -1.48
C ARG A 43 4.47 -1.06 -1.35
N TYR A 44 4.14 -0.63 -0.13
CA TYR A 44 3.66 0.72 0.15
C TYR A 44 4.76 1.51 0.88
N LYS A 45 4.90 2.78 0.51
CA LYS A 45 5.79 3.69 1.23
C LYS A 45 5.03 4.24 2.43
N GLU A 46 5.62 4.13 3.60
CA GLU A 46 5.00 4.61 4.83
C GLU A 46 4.67 6.10 4.80
N LYS A 47 5.59 6.93 4.25
CA LYS A 47 5.37 8.37 4.08
C LYS A 47 4.13 8.70 3.24
N GLU A 48 3.82 7.90 2.23
CA GLU A 48 2.64 8.11 1.39
C GLU A 48 1.34 7.71 2.12
N LEU A 49 1.40 6.69 2.99
CA LEU A 49 0.25 6.32 3.82
C LEU A 49 -0.02 7.41 4.88
N LEU A 50 1.02 7.96 5.49
CA LEU A 50 0.90 9.03 6.48
C LEU A 50 0.27 10.30 5.89
N LYS A 51 0.54 10.64 4.63
CA LYS A 51 -0.12 11.76 3.94
C LYS A 51 -1.65 11.64 3.91
N ILE A 52 -2.19 10.43 3.89
CA ILE A 52 -3.64 10.21 3.93
C ILE A 52 -4.19 10.56 5.31
N LEU A 53 -3.44 10.26 6.36
CA LEU A 53 -3.80 10.56 7.74
C LEU A 53 -3.64 12.05 8.06
N GLU A 54 -2.64 12.72 7.49
CA GLU A 54 -2.44 14.17 7.67
C GLU A 54 -3.34 15.03 6.77
N GLY A 55 -3.79 14.51 5.63
CA GLY A 55 -4.60 15.23 4.64
C GLY A 55 -6.11 15.11 4.83
N ASN A 56 -6.58 14.49 5.92
CA ASN A 56 -7.99 14.31 6.28
C ASN A 56 -8.26 14.89 7.66
#